data_AF-A0A437AQD0-F1
#
_entry.id   AF-A0A437AQD0-F1
#
_cell.length_a   1.000
_cell.length_b   1.000
_cell.length_c   1.000
_cell.angle_alpha   90.00
_cell.angle_beta   90.00
_cell.angle_gamma   90.00
#
_symmetry.space_group_name_H-M   'P 1'
#
loop_
_entity.id
_entity.type
_entity.pdbx_description
1 polymer ?
#
loop_
_entity_poly.entity_id
_entity_poly.type
_entity_poly.pdbx_seq_one_letter_code
_entity_poly.pdbx_strand_id
1 'polypeptide(L)'
;MPMLRGNRTALVPFIKKPMKFNNYSQMISEMKEIKAKSVGINPSKTFFNDIMSASLLEEKIKNLGNIFKLKEDELSLEEIIQSVQEEKIMESFSSFENESNLIFMNDLTTKIFTLKRQKESKIVLEKSININDVKFIENNINKILKSNDFTDPLLGDLFEMLIKNERNDFLKEKEFLEKLFLKHIDYFYKNNSENLPVETLSVEQKIQDYVKMRFNRTDFKIEVYEGRYLYAEMYVLFRCGLYDKMKILIENIPFFQVQFIEALLGFLDGSPKKEIPSFLKQKDDLFKQTLYKLITLPPVYENNLVISTFEDVLWASFVISDSKETIDFNKFIFDIKQNRIKLLVAILTKNYDEAVKILINGEFSSLDTFYLSRELLKKSETEVNLFLNFAFLICQKCSTEESKLRLVNSLKFLNYKEICLKIIEFEMLEVVSNLPDEFKEEIIKTLRNSNNRNLLLKLHFVTSDTAEISVLLEDALNEEINSENNLSKLEDFAYFDVYTFLRNKNCIEENTKLSVLINFLKFKIERNIESLGRTDLFKETNFNILKELDCTEKIILLACEVVLKENSQLFAKKLVEIATKLNISNYSQQLILKRLVYVL
;
A
#
# COMPACT_ATOMS: atom_id res chain seq x y z
N MET A 1 5.08 12.19 61.60
CA MET A 1 4.69 10.90 62.21
C MET A 1 3.58 11.16 63.23
N PRO A 2 2.69 10.22 63.62
CA PRO A 2 2.06 9.10 62.91
C PRO A 2 0.52 8.98 63.22
N MET A 3 -0.12 7.92 62.68
CA MET A 3 -1.35 7.19 63.11
C MET A 3 -2.71 7.89 63.34
N LEU A 4 -3.74 7.41 62.61
CA LEU A 4 -4.89 6.63 63.13
C LEU A 4 -5.95 6.47 62.01
N ARG A 5 -6.15 5.25 61.49
CA ARG A 5 -7.34 4.86 60.71
C ARG A 5 -7.71 3.42 61.04
N GLY A 6 -8.93 3.22 61.51
CA GLY A 6 -9.53 1.91 61.68
C GLY A 6 -11.02 2.08 62.00
N ASN A 7 -11.88 1.91 61.00
CA ASN A 7 -13.33 1.90 61.17
C ASN A 7 -13.93 0.65 60.50
N ARG A 8 -14.52 -0.19 61.34
CA ARG A 8 -15.69 -1.07 61.14
C ARG A 8 -15.79 -1.85 59.82
N THR A 9 -15.36 -3.11 59.86
CA THR A 9 -15.88 -4.18 59.00
C THR A 9 -17.05 -4.87 59.69
N ALA A 10 -18.26 -4.70 59.14
CA ALA A 10 -19.39 -5.58 59.43
C ALA A 10 -19.07 -7.00 58.91
N LEU A 11 -19.17 -8.00 59.79
CA LEU A 11 -19.09 -9.42 59.41
C LEU A 11 -20.42 -9.83 58.77
N VAL A 12 -20.50 -9.63 57.46
CA VAL A 12 -21.51 -10.24 56.58
C VAL A 12 -21.28 -11.75 56.60
N PRO A 13 -22.31 -12.59 56.80
CA PRO A 13 -22.17 -14.04 56.75
C PRO A 13 -21.60 -14.45 55.40
N PHE A 14 -20.50 -15.22 55.42
CA PHE A 14 -19.78 -15.72 54.26
C PHE A 14 -20.72 -16.33 53.22
N ILE A 15 -21.09 -15.55 52.20
CA ILE A 15 -21.55 -16.10 50.93
C ILE A 15 -20.29 -16.64 50.25
N LYS A 16 -20.00 -17.93 50.45
CA LYS A 16 -18.99 -18.60 49.63
C LYS A 16 -19.41 -18.43 48.17
N LYS A 17 -18.47 -18.03 47.31
CA LYS A 17 -18.67 -18.00 45.85
C LYS A 17 -19.19 -19.37 45.39
N PRO A 18 -20.08 -19.43 44.39
CA PRO A 18 -20.56 -20.70 43.85
C PRO A 18 -19.36 -21.54 43.39
N MET A 19 -19.15 -22.68 44.04
CA MET A 19 -18.13 -23.65 43.67
C MET A 19 -18.65 -24.49 42.50
N LYS A 20 -17.89 -24.52 41.40
CA LYS A 20 -18.14 -25.46 40.30
C LYS A 20 -17.61 -26.83 40.74
N PHE A 21 -18.47 -27.84 40.77
CA PHE A 21 -18.08 -29.22 41.04
C PHE A 21 -17.87 -29.93 39.71
N ASN A 22 -16.66 -30.46 39.49
CA ASN A 22 -16.34 -31.14 38.24
C ASN A 22 -16.70 -32.64 38.27
N ASN A 23 -17.00 -33.20 39.46
CA ASN A 23 -17.58 -34.55 39.60
C ASN A 23 -18.22 -34.77 40.99
N TYR A 24 -18.98 -35.87 41.10
CA TYR A 24 -19.76 -36.24 42.29
C TYR A 24 -18.88 -36.53 43.52
N SER A 25 -17.70 -37.11 43.33
CA SER A 25 -16.75 -37.42 44.40
C SER A 25 -16.17 -36.17 45.07
N GLN A 26 -15.96 -35.11 44.29
CA GLN A 26 -15.52 -33.79 44.76
C GLN A 26 -16.62 -33.12 45.60
N MET A 27 -17.88 -33.20 45.17
CA MET A 27 -19.02 -32.68 45.91
C MET A 27 -19.17 -33.35 47.29
N ILE A 28 -19.07 -34.68 47.35
CA ILE A 28 -19.18 -35.42 48.62
C ILE A 28 -18.03 -35.09 49.57
N SER A 29 -16.80 -34.95 49.05
CA SER A 29 -15.63 -34.59 49.87
C SER A 29 -15.76 -33.20 50.47
N GLU A 30 -16.20 -32.21 49.69
CA GLU A 30 -16.44 -30.87 50.21
C GLU A 30 -17.62 -30.80 51.18
N MET A 31 -18.71 -31.54 50.95
CA MET A 31 -19.81 -31.65 51.91
C MET A 31 -19.36 -32.25 53.24
N LYS A 32 -18.50 -33.29 53.21
CA LYS A 32 -17.89 -33.85 54.42
C LYS A 32 -16.98 -32.84 55.11
N GLU A 33 -16.23 -32.04 54.36
CA GLU A 33 -15.35 -31.01 54.89
C GLU A 33 -16.13 -29.84 55.52
N ILE A 34 -17.24 -29.43 54.93
CA ILE A 34 -18.18 -28.43 55.49
C ILE A 34 -18.85 -28.98 56.76
N LYS A 35 -19.23 -30.27 56.75
CA LYS A 35 -19.77 -30.93 57.94
C LYS A 35 -18.74 -31.03 59.06
N ALA A 36 -17.46 -31.28 58.75
CA ALA A 36 -16.36 -31.29 59.71
C ALA A 36 -16.05 -29.88 60.25
N LYS A 37 -16.10 -28.85 59.40
CA LYS A 37 -15.88 -27.44 59.77
C LYS A 37 -17.04 -26.81 60.57
N SER A 38 -18.22 -27.43 60.58
CA SER A 38 -19.37 -27.00 61.39
C SER A 38 -19.53 -27.77 62.72
N VAL A 39 -18.66 -28.73 63.02
CA VAL A 39 -18.57 -29.38 64.35
C VAL A 39 -17.96 -28.40 65.35
N GLY A 40 -18.80 -27.62 66.01
CA GLY A 40 -18.39 -26.62 67.01
C GLY A 40 -19.35 -25.43 67.13
N ILE A 41 -20.29 -25.28 66.19
CA ILE A 41 -21.35 -24.28 66.26
C ILE A 41 -22.60 -24.97 66.79
N ASN A 42 -22.89 -24.78 68.08
CA ASN A 42 -24.09 -25.29 68.76
C ASN A 42 -25.37 -24.75 68.07
N PRO A 43 -26.17 -25.56 67.38
CA PRO A 43 -27.47 -25.14 66.89
C PRO A 43 -28.44 -25.14 68.07
N SER A 44 -29.18 -24.06 68.25
CA SER A 44 -30.30 -23.98 69.20
C SER A 44 -31.22 -25.20 69.02
N LYS A 45 -31.28 -26.03 70.07
CA LYS A 45 -31.95 -27.35 70.15
C LYS A 45 -33.48 -27.33 70.00
N THR A 46 -34.06 -26.25 69.49
CA THR A 46 -35.51 -26.10 69.31
C THR A 46 -35.96 -26.16 67.85
N PHE A 47 -35.08 -25.88 66.86
CA PHE A 47 -35.50 -25.92 65.44
C PHE A 47 -35.42 -27.32 64.81
N PHE A 48 -34.48 -28.16 65.27
CA PHE A 48 -34.29 -29.50 64.73
C PHE A 48 -35.26 -30.55 65.28
N ASN A 49 -35.81 -30.34 66.48
CA ASN A 49 -36.77 -31.28 67.08
C ASN A 49 -38.21 -31.07 66.57
N ASP A 50 -38.55 -29.87 66.08
CA ASP A 50 -39.85 -29.61 65.43
C ASP A 50 -39.88 -30.06 63.95
N ILE A 51 -38.70 -30.23 63.32
CA ILE A 51 -38.58 -30.79 61.96
C ILE A 51 -38.44 -32.32 61.98
N MET A 52 -38.00 -32.91 63.09
CA MET A 52 -37.74 -34.35 63.23
C MET A 52 -38.84 -35.11 64.01
N SER A 53 -40.11 -34.74 63.87
CA SER A 53 -41.20 -35.70 64.13
C SER A 53 -41.22 -36.72 62.97
N ALA A 54 -40.32 -37.71 63.07
CA ALA A 54 -39.96 -38.65 62.01
C ALA A 54 -41.13 -39.45 61.41
N SER A 55 -42.28 -39.53 62.07
CA SER A 55 -43.46 -40.25 61.58
C SER A 55 -44.22 -39.50 60.46
N LEU A 56 -44.27 -38.17 60.47
CA LEU A 56 -44.94 -37.37 59.43
C LEU A 56 -44.06 -37.12 58.20
N LEU A 57 -42.73 -37.21 58.37
CA LEU A 57 -41.75 -36.96 57.33
C LEU A 57 -41.52 -38.20 56.47
N GLU A 58 -41.52 -39.40 57.07
CA GLU A 58 -41.51 -40.66 56.32
C GLU A 58 -42.76 -40.85 55.46
N GLU A 59 -43.94 -40.50 55.97
CA GLU A 59 -45.20 -40.62 55.22
C GLU A 59 -45.26 -39.61 54.05
N LYS A 60 -44.76 -38.39 54.25
CA LYS A 60 -44.62 -37.39 53.18
C LYS A 60 -43.53 -37.76 52.16
N ILE A 61 -42.40 -38.34 52.57
CA ILE A 61 -41.35 -38.85 51.66
C ILE A 61 -41.90 -40.02 50.83
N LYS A 62 -42.67 -40.93 51.44
CA LYS A 62 -43.29 -42.07 50.73
C LYS A 62 -44.34 -41.60 49.71
N ASN A 63 -45.11 -40.57 50.05
CA ASN A 63 -46.07 -39.95 49.13
C ASN A 63 -45.39 -39.12 48.02
N LEU A 64 -44.28 -38.43 48.32
CA LEU A 64 -43.47 -37.75 47.31
C LEU A 64 -42.75 -38.74 46.38
N GLY A 65 -42.28 -39.88 46.89
CA GLY A 65 -41.69 -40.96 46.08
C GLY A 65 -42.67 -41.58 45.07
N ASN A 66 -43.97 -41.54 45.35
CA ASN A 66 -45.01 -41.94 44.40
C ASN A 66 -45.34 -40.85 43.36
N ILE A 67 -45.11 -39.57 43.67
CA ILE A 67 -45.29 -38.43 42.74
C ILE A 67 -44.06 -38.24 41.84
N PHE A 68 -42.86 -38.55 42.35
CA PHE A 68 -41.58 -38.50 41.64
C PHE A 68 -41.12 -39.87 41.11
N LYS A 69 -42.03 -40.84 40.95
CA LYS A 69 -41.80 -41.88 39.93
C LYS A 69 -41.82 -41.16 38.57
N LEU A 70 -40.67 -40.59 38.20
CA LEU A 70 -40.30 -40.40 36.80
C LEU A 70 -40.70 -41.71 36.14
N LYS A 71 -41.51 -41.64 35.07
CA LYS A 71 -41.62 -42.80 34.20
C LYS A 71 -40.18 -43.21 33.91
N GLU A 72 -39.80 -44.42 34.30
CA GLU A 72 -38.69 -45.10 33.65
C GLU A 72 -39.17 -45.36 32.23
N ASP A 73 -39.30 -44.30 31.42
CA ASP A 73 -39.18 -44.45 29.99
C ASP A 73 -37.73 -44.89 29.84
N GLU A 74 -37.53 -46.16 29.48
CA GLU A 74 -36.22 -46.72 29.19
C GLU A 74 -35.54 -45.73 28.24
N LEU A 75 -34.50 -45.03 28.72
CA LEU A 75 -33.69 -44.13 27.88
C LEU A 75 -33.31 -44.94 26.65
N SER A 76 -33.90 -44.60 25.51
CA SER A 76 -33.65 -45.37 24.30
C SER A 76 -32.16 -45.23 23.99
N LEU A 77 -31.53 -46.34 23.62
CA LEU A 77 -30.13 -46.32 23.16
C LEU A 77 -29.96 -45.28 22.04
N GLU A 78 -31.01 -45.05 21.26
CA GLU A 78 -31.07 -44.05 20.19
C GLU A 78 -30.98 -42.61 20.71
N GLU A 79 -31.68 -42.23 21.79
CA GLU A 79 -31.57 -40.90 22.40
C GLU A 79 -30.20 -40.66 23.03
N ILE A 80 -29.61 -41.69 23.65
CA ILE A 80 -28.25 -41.60 24.20
C ILE A 80 -27.22 -41.48 23.07
N ILE A 81 -27.36 -42.26 21.99
CA ILE A 81 -26.47 -42.18 20.84
C ILE A 81 -26.61 -40.81 20.16
N GLN A 82 -27.83 -40.29 20.02
CA GLN A 82 -28.09 -39.01 19.38
C GLN A 82 -27.54 -37.84 20.20
N SER A 83 -27.73 -37.84 21.53
CA SER A 83 -27.14 -36.80 22.40
C SER A 83 -25.61 -36.81 22.40
N VAL A 84 -24.97 -37.98 22.38
CA VAL A 84 -23.50 -38.09 22.24
C VAL A 84 -23.02 -37.63 20.85
N GLN A 85 -23.81 -37.88 19.79
CA GLN A 85 -23.51 -37.37 18.45
C GLN A 85 -23.66 -35.84 18.39
N GLU A 86 -24.72 -35.29 18.97
CA GLU A 86 -24.95 -33.84 19.08
C GLU A 86 -23.84 -33.15 19.87
N GLU A 87 -23.42 -33.73 21.00
CA GLU A 87 -22.32 -33.18 21.81
C GLU A 87 -20.98 -33.21 21.05
N LYS A 88 -20.67 -34.30 20.33
CA LYS A 88 -19.50 -34.36 19.45
C LYS A 88 -19.56 -33.37 18.29
N ILE A 89 -20.75 -33.17 17.70
CA ILE A 89 -20.95 -32.16 16.65
C ILE A 89 -20.71 -30.78 17.24
N MET A 90 -21.25 -30.46 18.42
CA MET A 90 -21.04 -29.18 19.09
C MET A 90 -19.57 -28.95 19.47
N GLU A 91 -18.87 -29.97 19.97
CA GLU A 91 -17.42 -29.90 20.21
C GLU A 91 -16.66 -29.63 18.91
N SER A 92 -16.99 -30.31 17.81
CA SER A 92 -16.37 -30.10 16.50
C SER A 92 -16.67 -28.71 15.91
N PHE A 93 -17.87 -28.17 16.14
CA PHE A 93 -18.22 -26.81 15.75
C PHE A 93 -17.44 -25.79 16.58
N SER A 94 -17.32 -26.01 17.89
CA SER A 94 -16.56 -25.11 18.75
C SER A 94 -15.06 -25.11 18.43
N SER A 95 -14.49 -26.26 18.07
CA SER A 95 -13.08 -26.34 17.64
C SER A 95 -12.89 -25.65 16.28
N PHE A 96 -13.80 -25.87 15.34
CA PHE A 96 -13.81 -25.18 14.04
C PHE A 96 -13.95 -23.66 14.17
N GLU A 97 -14.82 -23.18 15.06
CA GLU A 97 -15.00 -21.74 15.32
C GLU A 97 -13.74 -21.11 15.93
N ASN A 98 -13.10 -21.81 16.88
CA ASN A 98 -11.84 -21.36 17.47
C ASN A 98 -10.70 -21.33 16.44
N GLU A 99 -10.61 -22.35 15.57
CA GLU A 99 -9.61 -22.41 14.50
C GLU A 99 -9.85 -21.32 13.44
N SER A 100 -11.11 -21.11 13.03
CA SER A 100 -11.49 -20.04 12.11
C SER A 100 -11.18 -18.65 12.68
N ASN A 101 -11.47 -18.43 13.97
CA ASN A 101 -11.12 -17.17 14.65
C ASN A 101 -9.60 -16.97 14.73
N LEU A 102 -8.82 -18.03 14.97
CA LEU A 102 -7.35 -17.97 14.96
C LEU A 102 -6.81 -17.59 13.58
N ILE A 103 -7.31 -18.24 12.51
CA ILE A 103 -6.92 -17.93 11.13
C ILE A 103 -7.28 -16.48 10.80
N PHE A 104 -8.51 -16.07 11.09
CA PHE A 104 -8.97 -14.70 10.85
C PHE A 104 -8.13 -13.67 11.60
N MET A 105 -7.84 -13.89 12.89
CA MET A 105 -7.01 -12.99 13.69
C MET A 105 -5.57 -12.94 13.17
N ASN A 106 -5.01 -14.06 12.72
CA ASN A 106 -3.67 -14.09 12.11
C ASN A 106 -3.64 -13.30 10.79
N ASP A 107 -4.64 -13.48 9.92
CA ASP A 107 -4.76 -12.72 8.67
C ASP A 107 -4.91 -11.23 8.93
N LEU A 108 -5.76 -10.86 9.88
CA LEU A 108 -6.00 -9.47 10.26
C LEU A 108 -4.75 -8.84 10.86
N THR A 109 -4.03 -9.56 11.73
CA THR A 109 -2.77 -9.09 12.32
C THR A 109 -1.68 -8.91 11.25
N THR A 110 -1.57 -9.86 10.33
CA THR A 110 -0.63 -9.77 9.20
C THR A 110 -0.95 -8.57 8.32
N LYS A 111 -2.24 -8.33 8.04
CA LYS A 111 -2.70 -7.19 7.24
C LYS A 111 -2.50 -5.84 7.95
N ILE A 112 -2.71 -5.78 9.26
CA ILE A 112 -2.37 -4.59 10.05
C ILE A 112 -0.87 -4.31 10.01
N PHE A 113 -0.04 -5.35 10.15
CA PHE A 113 1.41 -5.18 10.13
C PHE A 113 1.92 -4.70 8.77
N THR A 114 1.41 -5.25 7.67
CA THR A 114 1.74 -4.78 6.32
C THR A 114 1.29 -3.34 6.08
N LEU A 115 0.08 -2.97 6.50
CA LEU A 115 -0.41 -1.58 6.41
C LEU A 115 0.43 -0.61 7.23
N LYS A 116 0.82 -0.97 8.46
CA LYS A 116 1.72 -0.15 9.29
C LYS A 116 3.06 0.07 8.60
N ARG A 117 3.67 -1.00 8.08
CA ARG A 117 4.94 -0.93 7.35
C ARG A 117 4.84 -0.05 6.09
N GLN A 118 3.75 -0.16 5.33
CA GLN A 118 3.48 0.70 4.17
C GLN A 118 3.31 2.18 4.56
N LYS A 119 2.67 2.45 5.70
CA LYS A 119 2.51 3.82 6.20
C LYS A 119 3.85 4.41 6.64
N GLU A 120 4.66 3.63 7.35
CA GLU A 120 6.01 4.04 7.76
C GLU A 120 6.92 4.30 6.56
N SER A 121 6.89 3.43 5.53
CA SER A 121 7.66 3.65 4.31
C SER A 121 7.21 4.90 3.56
N LYS A 122 5.89 5.18 3.49
CA LYS A 122 5.35 6.43 2.92
C LYS A 122 5.88 7.67 3.64
N ILE A 123 5.91 7.65 4.98
CA ILE A 123 6.44 8.76 5.80
C ILE A 123 7.95 8.96 5.57
N VAL A 124 8.72 7.88 5.45
CA VAL A 124 10.16 7.95 5.16
C VAL A 124 10.38 8.55 3.76
N LEU A 125 9.63 8.09 2.76
CA LEU A 125 9.67 8.63 1.40
C LEU A 125 9.30 10.12 1.37
N GLU A 126 8.23 10.52 2.04
CA GLU A 126 7.82 11.93 2.16
C GLU A 126 8.92 12.84 2.70
N LYS A 127 9.65 12.38 3.72
CA LYS A 127 10.76 13.10 4.34
C LYS A 127 12.01 13.15 3.45
N SER A 128 12.22 12.15 2.61
CA SER A 128 13.36 12.07 1.70
C SER A 128 13.24 13.02 0.49
N ILE A 129 12.02 13.46 0.15
CA ILE A 129 11.80 14.29 -1.04
C ILE A 129 12.25 15.74 -0.81
N ASN A 130 13.36 16.11 -1.46
CA ASN A 130 13.93 17.45 -1.46
C ASN A 130 13.15 18.39 -2.40
N ILE A 131 12.84 19.59 -1.93
CA ILE A 131 12.10 20.62 -2.69
C ILE A 131 12.88 21.07 -3.94
N ASN A 132 14.20 21.11 -3.89
CA ASN A 132 15.02 21.49 -5.05
C ASN A 132 14.89 20.47 -6.19
N ASP A 133 14.88 19.18 -5.86
CA ASP A 133 14.67 18.10 -6.82
C ASP A 133 13.27 18.20 -7.42
N VAL A 134 12.24 18.46 -6.61
CA VAL A 134 10.86 18.67 -7.09
C VAL A 134 10.82 19.82 -8.10
N LYS A 135 11.39 20.97 -7.78
CA LYS A 135 11.44 22.12 -8.71
C LYS A 135 12.20 21.80 -9.99
N PHE A 136 13.27 21.02 -9.92
CA PHE A 136 13.99 20.60 -11.12
C PHE A 136 13.13 19.69 -11.99
N ILE A 137 12.46 18.70 -11.39
CA ILE A 137 11.53 17.80 -12.08
C ILE A 137 10.44 18.62 -12.75
N GLU A 138 9.76 19.52 -12.03
CA GLU A 138 8.69 20.39 -12.55
C GLU A 138 9.12 21.15 -13.82
N ASN A 139 10.34 21.68 -13.83
CA ASN A 139 10.86 22.47 -14.96
C ASN A 139 11.32 21.61 -16.15
N ASN A 140 11.53 20.30 -15.95
CA ASN A 140 12.15 19.41 -16.93
C ASN A 140 11.37 18.10 -17.19
N ILE A 141 10.11 17.99 -16.75
CA ILE A 141 9.26 16.78 -16.89
C ILE A 141 9.32 16.18 -18.32
N ASN A 142 9.21 17.05 -19.32
CA ASN A 142 9.12 16.68 -20.74
C ASN A 142 10.48 16.70 -21.46
N LYS A 143 11.58 17.06 -20.78
CA LYS A 143 12.90 17.09 -21.41
C LYS A 143 13.60 15.75 -21.25
N ILE A 144 14.37 15.38 -22.27
CA ILE A 144 15.34 14.29 -22.18
C ILE A 144 16.57 14.84 -21.46
N LEU A 145 16.83 14.32 -20.26
CA LEU A 145 17.99 14.70 -19.46
C LEU A 145 19.29 14.14 -20.05
N LYS A 146 20.40 14.80 -19.76
CA LYS A 146 21.76 14.36 -20.06
C LYS A 146 22.39 13.77 -18.80
N SER A 147 23.45 12.97 -18.97
CA SER A 147 24.18 12.36 -17.83
C SER A 147 24.59 13.37 -16.73
N ASN A 148 24.97 14.60 -17.11
CA ASN A 148 25.39 15.64 -16.16
C ASN A 148 24.25 16.28 -15.35
N ASP A 149 22.99 16.02 -15.70
CA ASP A 149 21.83 16.57 -14.97
C ASP A 149 21.51 15.75 -13.70
N PHE A 150 22.07 14.54 -13.58
CA PHE A 150 21.89 13.64 -12.45
C PHE A 150 22.85 13.97 -11.30
N THR A 151 22.48 13.59 -10.07
CA THR A 151 23.36 13.87 -8.91
C THR A 151 24.61 13.00 -8.92
N ASP A 152 24.52 11.81 -9.52
CA ASP A 152 25.62 10.87 -9.73
C ASP A 152 25.81 10.63 -11.24
N PRO A 153 27.01 10.91 -11.80
CA PRO A 153 27.30 10.66 -13.21
C PRO A 153 27.06 9.22 -13.66
N LEU A 154 27.24 8.24 -12.77
CA LEU A 154 26.93 6.84 -13.10
C LEU A 154 25.44 6.63 -13.36
N LEU A 155 24.58 7.25 -12.55
CA LEU A 155 23.13 7.15 -12.69
C LEU A 155 22.66 7.82 -13.99
N GLY A 156 23.29 8.95 -14.35
CA GLY A 156 23.08 9.60 -15.64
C GLY A 156 23.50 8.73 -16.82
N ASP A 157 24.65 8.08 -16.74
CA ASP A 157 25.12 7.14 -17.76
C ASP A 157 24.18 5.92 -17.90
N LEU A 158 23.68 5.39 -16.77
CA LEU A 158 22.69 4.31 -16.76
C LEU A 158 21.36 4.73 -17.38
N PHE A 159 20.90 5.95 -17.10
CA PHE A 159 19.70 6.51 -17.70
C PHE A 159 19.84 6.61 -19.22
N GLU A 160 20.96 7.15 -19.72
CA GLU A 160 21.22 7.21 -21.16
C GLU A 160 21.27 5.83 -21.81
N MET A 161 21.85 4.83 -21.13
CA MET A 161 21.87 3.45 -21.59
C MET A 161 20.45 2.88 -21.69
N LEU A 162 19.61 3.09 -20.68
CA LEU A 162 18.22 2.59 -20.65
C LEU A 162 17.38 3.17 -21.78
N ILE A 163 17.56 4.46 -22.10
CA ILE A 163 16.87 5.12 -23.22
C ILE A 163 17.32 4.56 -24.57
N LYS A 164 18.63 4.38 -24.76
CA LYS A 164 19.20 3.92 -26.05
C LYS A 164 18.98 2.42 -26.28
N ASN A 165 18.76 1.64 -25.23
CA ASN A 165 18.66 0.19 -25.34
C ASN A 165 17.21 -0.29 -25.41
N GLU A 166 16.60 -0.27 -26.60
CA GLU A 166 15.22 -0.76 -26.79
C GLU A 166 15.08 -2.30 -26.80
N ARG A 167 16.17 -3.04 -27.06
CA ARG A 167 16.16 -4.51 -27.17
C ARG A 167 16.82 -5.16 -25.97
N ASN A 168 16.38 -6.36 -25.58
CA ASN A 168 16.97 -7.15 -24.52
C ASN A 168 18.33 -7.78 -24.94
N ASP A 169 19.30 -6.96 -25.37
CA ASP A 169 20.59 -7.41 -25.87
C ASP A 169 21.70 -7.17 -24.85
N PHE A 170 22.25 -8.25 -24.26
CA PHE A 170 23.31 -8.23 -23.25
C PHE A 170 24.67 -7.69 -23.75
N LEU A 171 24.87 -7.60 -25.07
CA LEU A 171 26.07 -7.01 -25.64
C LEU A 171 26.20 -5.53 -25.27
N LYS A 172 25.08 -4.82 -25.15
CA LYS A 172 25.10 -3.39 -24.82
C LYS A 172 25.43 -3.12 -23.35
N GLU A 173 25.05 -4.00 -22.44
CA GLU A 173 25.45 -3.94 -21.03
C GLU A 173 26.96 -4.19 -20.87
N LYS A 174 27.51 -5.11 -21.68
CA LYS A 174 28.97 -5.31 -21.78
C LYS A 174 29.65 -4.05 -22.33
N GLU A 175 29.19 -3.51 -23.45
CA GLU A 175 29.74 -2.27 -24.02
C GLU A 175 29.65 -1.08 -23.06
N PHE A 176 28.59 -1.01 -22.26
CA PHE A 176 28.44 0.01 -21.22
C PHE A 176 29.57 -0.06 -20.20
N LEU A 177 29.85 -1.27 -19.67
CA LEU A 177 30.94 -1.48 -18.72
C LEU A 177 32.32 -1.23 -19.34
N GLU A 178 32.49 -1.52 -20.62
CA GLU A 178 33.72 -1.23 -21.39
C GLU A 178 33.95 0.28 -21.52
N LYS A 179 32.91 1.04 -21.91
CA LYS A 179 32.94 2.50 -22.00
C LYS A 179 33.18 3.15 -20.64
N LEU A 180 32.58 2.61 -19.58
CA LEU A 180 32.76 3.10 -18.22
C LEU A 180 34.21 2.95 -17.74
N PHE A 181 34.87 1.84 -18.08
CA PHE A 181 36.28 1.64 -17.76
C PHE A 181 37.19 2.59 -18.54
N LEU A 182 36.86 2.90 -19.80
CA LEU A 182 37.60 3.90 -20.57
C LEU A 182 37.50 5.30 -19.94
N LYS A 183 36.30 5.72 -19.50
CA LYS A 183 36.12 6.96 -18.73
C LYS A 183 36.92 6.97 -17.43
N HIS A 184 37.02 5.82 -16.75
CA HIS A 184 37.85 5.67 -15.56
C HIS A 184 39.33 5.92 -15.85
N ILE A 185 39.86 5.42 -16.97
CA ILE A 185 41.25 5.67 -17.39
C ILE A 185 41.46 7.17 -17.59
N ASP A 186 40.58 7.85 -18.34
CA ASP A 186 40.68 9.30 -18.55
C ASP A 186 40.65 10.10 -17.23
N TYR A 187 39.77 9.71 -16.29
CA TYR A 187 39.72 10.30 -14.95
C TYR A 187 40.99 10.04 -14.15
N PHE A 188 41.51 8.81 -14.19
CA PHE A 188 42.75 8.44 -13.52
C PHE A 188 43.92 9.29 -14.02
N TYR A 189 44.01 9.52 -15.33
CA TYR A 189 45.00 10.43 -15.91
C TYR A 189 44.87 11.84 -15.40
N LYS A 190 43.67 12.41 -15.45
CA LYS A 190 43.43 13.79 -15.03
C LYS A 190 43.91 14.06 -13.60
N ASN A 191 43.84 13.04 -12.73
CA ASN A 191 44.20 13.17 -11.33
C ASN A 191 45.65 12.79 -11.00
N ASN A 192 46.32 12.00 -11.85
CA ASN A 192 47.65 11.45 -11.54
C ASN A 192 48.76 11.89 -12.51
N SER A 193 48.42 12.54 -13.63
CA SER A 193 49.42 13.06 -14.57
C SER A 193 49.72 14.53 -14.29
N GLU A 194 50.91 14.81 -13.75
CA GLU A 194 51.35 16.18 -13.42
C GLU A 194 51.83 16.98 -14.64
N ASN A 195 52.09 16.35 -15.80
CA ASN A 195 52.98 16.94 -16.82
C ASN A 195 52.48 16.96 -18.29
N LEU A 196 51.28 16.50 -18.63
CA LEU A 196 50.80 16.51 -20.03
C LEU A 196 49.30 16.85 -20.14
N PRO A 197 48.88 17.67 -21.11
CA PRO A 197 47.46 17.85 -21.41
C PRO A 197 46.86 16.53 -21.91
N VAL A 198 45.89 16.00 -21.16
CA VAL A 198 45.16 14.73 -21.41
C VAL A 198 44.56 14.65 -22.83
N GLU A 199 44.36 15.79 -23.48
CA GLU A 199 43.75 15.94 -24.81
C GLU A 199 44.71 15.61 -25.97
N THR A 200 46.03 15.56 -25.73
CA THR A 200 47.04 15.32 -26.78
C THR A 200 47.49 13.87 -26.96
N LEU A 201 47.14 12.97 -26.03
CA LEU A 201 47.57 11.57 -26.07
C LEU A 201 46.56 10.69 -26.79
N SER A 202 47.06 9.78 -27.64
CA SER A 202 46.21 8.73 -28.23
C SER A 202 45.71 7.76 -27.15
N VAL A 203 44.61 7.06 -27.40
CA VAL A 203 44.06 6.07 -26.45
C VAL A 203 45.08 4.97 -26.13
N GLU A 204 45.90 4.57 -27.10
CA GLU A 204 46.98 3.58 -26.92
C GLU A 204 48.05 4.09 -25.96
N GLN A 205 48.47 5.35 -26.10
CA GLN A 205 49.44 5.98 -25.21
C GLN A 205 48.88 6.10 -23.79
N LYS A 206 47.61 6.48 -23.66
CA LYS A 206 46.89 6.45 -22.39
C LYS A 206 46.83 5.05 -21.78
N ILE A 207 46.65 4.00 -22.57
CA ILE A 207 46.63 2.65 -21.98
C ILE A 207 48.03 2.23 -21.52
N GLN A 208 49.06 2.51 -22.33
CA GLN A 208 50.46 2.19 -22.03
C GLN A 208 50.95 2.84 -20.73
N ASP A 209 50.67 4.13 -20.55
CA ASP A 209 51.08 4.85 -19.37
C ASP A 209 50.20 4.46 -18.15
N TYR A 210 48.91 4.15 -18.36
CA TYR A 210 47.98 3.78 -17.30
C TYR A 210 48.40 2.48 -16.64
N VAL A 211 48.75 1.45 -17.43
CA VAL A 211 49.16 0.17 -16.86
C VAL A 211 50.44 0.28 -16.04
N LYS A 212 51.36 1.19 -16.42
CA LYS A 212 52.60 1.44 -15.67
C LYS A 212 52.34 2.20 -14.37
N MET A 213 51.41 3.15 -14.39
CA MET A 213 51.04 3.92 -13.20
C MET A 213 50.20 3.10 -12.22
N ARG A 214 49.30 2.25 -12.72
CA ARG A 214 48.29 1.56 -11.92
C ARG A 214 48.79 0.25 -11.30
N PHE A 215 49.62 -0.50 -12.01
CA PHE A 215 49.97 -1.87 -11.66
C PHE A 215 51.44 -2.00 -11.28
N ASN A 216 51.69 -2.60 -10.12
CA ASN A 216 53.04 -2.89 -9.67
C ASN A 216 53.59 -4.14 -10.39
N ARG A 217 54.77 -4.02 -10.99
CA ARG A 217 55.44 -5.11 -11.70
C ARG A 217 55.66 -6.36 -10.84
N THR A 218 56.10 -6.22 -9.59
CA THR A 218 56.44 -7.36 -8.73
C THR A 218 55.21 -8.11 -8.26
N ASP A 219 54.17 -7.36 -7.89
CA ASP A 219 52.95 -7.92 -7.29
C ASP A 219 52.17 -8.74 -8.32
N PHE A 220 52.13 -8.24 -9.58
CA PHE A 220 51.42 -8.88 -10.68
C PHE A 220 52.30 -9.79 -11.55
N LYS A 221 53.60 -9.94 -11.23
CA LYS A 221 54.59 -10.71 -12.00
C LYS A 221 54.62 -10.32 -13.48
N ILE A 222 54.53 -9.02 -13.76
CA ILE A 222 54.34 -8.48 -15.12
C ILE A 222 55.57 -8.77 -15.99
N GLU A 223 55.35 -9.40 -17.14
CA GLU A 223 56.35 -9.58 -18.19
C GLU A 223 56.60 -8.25 -18.91
N VAL A 224 57.88 -7.89 -19.07
CA VAL A 224 58.29 -6.61 -19.66
C VAL A 224 59.03 -6.86 -20.96
N TYR A 225 58.56 -6.24 -22.04
CA TYR A 225 59.20 -6.25 -23.35
C TYR A 225 59.48 -4.81 -23.78
N GLU A 226 60.74 -4.47 -24.03
CA GLU A 226 61.14 -3.11 -24.44
C GLU A 226 60.57 -1.99 -23.52
N GLY A 227 60.49 -2.26 -22.22
CA GLY A 227 59.94 -1.31 -21.22
C GLY A 227 58.42 -1.16 -21.22
N ARG A 228 57.69 -2.03 -21.94
CA ARG A 228 56.22 -2.08 -22.03
C ARG A 228 55.63 -3.29 -21.33
N TYR A 229 54.41 -3.15 -20.82
CA TYR A 229 53.70 -4.16 -20.03
C TYR A 229 52.64 -4.84 -20.90
N LEU A 230 53.10 -5.55 -21.94
CA LEU A 230 52.25 -5.91 -23.09
C LEU A 230 51.02 -6.76 -22.75
N TYR A 231 51.10 -7.70 -21.81
CA TYR A 231 49.91 -8.45 -21.36
C TYR A 231 48.93 -7.58 -20.56
N ALA A 232 49.41 -6.62 -19.78
CA ALA A 232 48.57 -5.66 -19.08
C ALA A 232 47.90 -4.67 -20.05
N GLU A 233 48.64 -4.18 -21.06
CA GLU A 233 48.10 -3.35 -22.14
C GLU A 233 47.01 -4.11 -22.91
N MET A 234 47.26 -5.38 -23.25
CA MET A 234 46.29 -6.25 -23.90
C MET A 234 45.04 -6.45 -23.04
N TYR A 235 45.19 -6.66 -21.73
CA TYR A 235 44.08 -6.81 -20.81
C TYR A 235 43.22 -5.54 -20.73
N VAL A 236 43.85 -4.37 -20.63
CA VAL A 236 43.10 -3.10 -20.58
C VAL A 236 42.39 -2.82 -21.91
N LEU A 237 43.03 -3.09 -23.06
CA LEU A 237 42.37 -3.00 -24.37
C LEU A 237 41.16 -3.93 -24.45
N PHE A 238 41.29 -5.17 -23.98
CA PHE A 238 40.20 -6.15 -23.91
C PHE A 238 39.06 -5.67 -23.00
N ARG A 239 39.41 -5.16 -21.82
CA ARG A 239 38.47 -4.61 -20.83
C ARG A 239 37.72 -3.37 -21.32
N CYS A 240 38.29 -2.64 -22.27
CA CYS A 240 37.68 -1.49 -22.93
C CYS A 240 36.94 -1.85 -24.23
N GLY A 241 36.88 -3.12 -24.64
CA GLY A 241 36.24 -3.53 -25.89
C GLY A 241 36.99 -3.08 -27.16
N LEU A 242 38.26 -2.68 -27.03
CA LEU A 242 39.07 -2.15 -28.13
C LEU A 242 39.75 -3.28 -28.93
N TYR A 243 38.95 -4.22 -29.43
CA TYR A 243 39.42 -5.45 -30.06
C TYR A 243 40.30 -5.22 -31.29
N ASP A 244 40.01 -4.20 -32.11
CA ASP A 244 40.82 -3.86 -33.28
C ASP A 244 42.25 -3.45 -32.90
N LYS A 245 42.38 -2.68 -31.81
CA LYS A 245 43.68 -2.25 -31.28
C LYS A 245 44.47 -3.42 -30.70
N MET A 246 43.79 -4.43 -30.16
CA MET A 246 44.42 -5.68 -29.73
C MET A 246 45.02 -6.44 -30.92
N LYS A 247 44.27 -6.56 -32.03
CA LYS A 247 44.76 -7.21 -33.27
C LYS A 247 46.00 -6.50 -33.80
N ILE A 248 45.98 -5.17 -33.87
CA ILE A 248 47.13 -4.34 -34.27
C ILE A 248 48.34 -4.56 -33.33
N LEU A 249 48.12 -4.69 -32.02
CA LEU A 249 49.19 -4.91 -31.04
C LEU A 249 49.88 -6.28 -31.24
N ILE A 250 49.13 -7.31 -31.61
CA ILE A 250 49.66 -8.66 -31.89
C ILE A 250 50.45 -8.68 -33.19
N GLU A 251 49.92 -8.05 -34.25
CA GLU A 251 50.57 -8.03 -35.58
C GLU A 251 51.91 -7.29 -35.57
N ASN A 252 52.01 -6.21 -34.79
CA ASN A 252 53.19 -5.34 -34.80
C ASN A 252 54.31 -5.78 -33.85
N ILE A 253 54.06 -6.67 -32.89
CA ILE A 253 55.02 -7.01 -31.84
C ILE A 253 55.21 -8.53 -31.70
N PRO A 254 56.40 -9.07 -32.03
CA PRO A 254 56.69 -10.50 -31.95
C PRO A 254 57.01 -10.96 -30.50
N PHE A 255 56.13 -10.63 -29.56
CA PHE A 255 56.27 -10.96 -28.13
C PHE A 255 55.34 -12.11 -27.71
N PHE A 256 54.12 -12.14 -28.21
CA PHE A 256 53.08 -13.06 -27.74
C PHE A 256 53.31 -14.50 -28.21
N GLN A 257 53.04 -15.47 -27.34
CA GLN A 257 53.13 -16.88 -27.68
C GLN A 257 52.11 -17.26 -28.76
N VAL A 258 52.50 -18.08 -29.74
CA VAL A 258 51.63 -18.49 -30.85
C VAL A 258 50.33 -19.12 -30.34
N GLN A 259 50.40 -19.96 -29.30
CA GLN A 259 49.22 -20.57 -28.69
C GLN A 259 48.27 -19.54 -28.05
N PHE A 260 48.79 -18.40 -27.58
CA PHE A 260 47.96 -17.30 -27.05
C PHE A 260 47.23 -16.58 -28.16
N ILE A 261 47.98 -16.25 -29.21
CA ILE A 261 47.44 -15.56 -30.38
C ILE A 261 46.31 -16.38 -31.00
N GLU A 262 46.52 -17.68 -31.22
CA GLU A 262 45.46 -18.56 -31.76
C GLU A 262 44.23 -18.63 -30.87
N ALA A 263 44.40 -18.70 -29.54
CA ALA A 263 43.27 -18.76 -28.62
C ALA A 263 42.48 -17.44 -28.61
N LEU A 264 43.19 -16.30 -28.61
CA LEU A 264 42.59 -14.97 -28.60
C LEU A 264 41.88 -14.66 -29.91
N LEU A 265 42.52 -14.92 -31.07
CA LEU A 265 41.88 -14.75 -32.37
C LEU A 265 40.69 -15.69 -32.52
N GLY A 266 40.81 -16.96 -32.11
CA GLY A 266 39.70 -17.91 -32.11
C GLY A 266 38.51 -17.41 -31.28
N PHE A 267 38.75 -16.82 -30.10
CA PHE A 267 37.70 -16.18 -29.31
C PHE A 267 37.06 -14.98 -30.04
N LEU A 268 37.88 -14.07 -30.58
CA LEU A 268 37.38 -12.88 -31.31
C LEU A 268 36.57 -13.24 -32.55
N ASP A 269 36.86 -14.38 -33.18
CA ASP A 269 36.14 -14.90 -34.34
C ASP A 269 34.94 -15.79 -33.96
N GLY A 270 34.59 -15.90 -32.67
CA GLY A 270 33.44 -16.65 -32.17
C GLY A 270 33.64 -18.17 -32.07
N SER A 271 34.89 -18.63 -32.10
CA SER A 271 35.30 -20.05 -32.01
C SER A 271 36.26 -20.33 -30.83
N PRO A 272 35.89 -20.03 -29.58
CA PRO A 272 36.78 -20.17 -28.43
C PRO A 272 37.21 -21.62 -28.19
N LYS A 273 38.51 -21.83 -27.91
CA LYS A 273 39.05 -23.14 -27.49
C LYS A 273 38.57 -23.46 -26.07
N LYS A 274 37.98 -24.64 -25.84
CA LYS A 274 37.28 -25.00 -24.58
C LYS A 274 38.16 -25.54 -23.44
N GLU A 275 39.48 -25.43 -23.54
CA GLU A 275 40.40 -26.00 -22.55
C GLU A 275 41.45 -24.97 -22.11
N ILE A 276 41.65 -24.86 -20.79
CA ILE A 276 42.76 -24.09 -20.22
C ILE A 276 44.05 -24.86 -20.51
N PRO A 277 45.02 -24.27 -21.23
CA PRO A 277 46.20 -25.02 -21.62
C PRO A 277 47.09 -25.40 -20.44
N SER A 278 47.63 -26.62 -20.45
CA SER A 278 48.55 -27.16 -19.44
C SER A 278 49.88 -26.41 -19.30
N PHE A 279 50.17 -25.47 -20.20
CA PHE A 279 51.40 -24.67 -20.17
C PHE A 279 51.32 -23.43 -19.27
N LEU A 280 50.13 -23.04 -18.79
CA LEU A 280 49.99 -21.91 -17.86
C LEU A 280 50.56 -22.28 -16.48
N LYS A 281 51.64 -21.61 -16.06
CA LYS A 281 52.28 -21.86 -14.76
C LYS A 281 51.83 -20.82 -13.73
N GLN A 282 51.77 -21.21 -12.45
CA GLN A 282 51.46 -20.28 -11.34
C GLN A 282 52.44 -19.08 -11.21
N LYS A 283 53.62 -19.17 -11.84
CA LYS A 283 54.63 -18.11 -11.86
C LYS A 283 54.54 -17.19 -13.07
N ASP A 284 53.65 -17.47 -14.03
CA ASP A 284 53.46 -16.63 -15.21
C ASP A 284 52.79 -15.30 -14.84
N ASP A 285 52.86 -14.32 -15.74
CA ASP A 285 52.18 -13.04 -15.66
C ASP A 285 50.68 -13.21 -15.32
N LEU A 286 50.19 -12.50 -14.30
CA LEU A 286 48.78 -12.61 -13.87
C LEU A 286 47.79 -12.07 -14.91
N PHE A 287 48.18 -11.09 -15.74
CA PHE A 287 47.35 -10.60 -16.83
C PHE A 287 47.23 -11.63 -17.94
N LYS A 288 48.33 -12.32 -18.27
CA LYS A 288 48.32 -13.45 -19.22
C LYS A 288 47.37 -14.55 -18.73
N GLN A 289 47.50 -14.96 -17.47
CA GLN A 289 46.63 -15.99 -16.88
C GLN A 289 45.15 -15.56 -16.91
N THR A 290 44.87 -14.30 -16.57
CA THR A 290 43.51 -13.75 -16.56
C THR A 290 42.91 -13.75 -17.96
N LEU A 291 43.64 -13.24 -18.97
CA LEU A 291 43.18 -13.21 -20.35
C LEU A 291 42.85 -14.59 -20.90
N TYR A 292 43.75 -15.56 -20.70
CA TYR A 292 43.49 -16.95 -21.12
C TYR A 292 42.24 -17.54 -20.47
N LYS A 293 42.07 -17.33 -19.17
CA LYS A 293 40.89 -17.85 -18.45
C LYS A 293 39.58 -17.23 -18.97
N LEU A 294 39.60 -15.95 -19.36
CA LEU A 294 38.42 -15.27 -19.92
C LEU A 294 38.03 -15.80 -21.31
N ILE A 295 39.00 -16.18 -22.15
CA ILE A 295 38.76 -16.56 -23.55
C ILE A 295 38.48 -18.06 -23.80
N THR A 296 38.57 -18.95 -22.78
CA THR A 296 38.46 -20.42 -22.97
C THR A 296 37.30 -21.17 -22.24
N LEU A 297 36.72 -20.68 -21.13
CA LEU A 297 35.60 -21.28 -20.30
C LEU A 297 35.83 -22.65 -19.57
N PRO A 298 35.17 -22.97 -18.40
CA PRO A 298 34.39 -22.14 -17.48
C PRO A 298 34.99 -21.95 -16.05
N PRO A 299 34.46 -21.01 -15.24
CA PRO A 299 35.17 -20.37 -14.13
C PRO A 299 34.78 -20.93 -12.76
N VAL A 300 35.79 -21.33 -11.97
CA VAL A 300 35.76 -21.12 -10.52
C VAL A 300 36.58 -19.85 -10.30
N TYR A 301 35.98 -18.81 -9.72
CA TYR A 301 36.71 -17.59 -9.35
C TYR A 301 37.82 -17.96 -8.36
N GLU A 302 39.02 -18.17 -8.87
CA GLU A 302 40.22 -18.33 -8.05
C GLU A 302 40.75 -16.95 -7.67
N ASN A 303 41.25 -16.80 -6.45
CA ASN A 303 41.81 -15.56 -5.86
C ASN A 303 43.01 -14.94 -6.61
N ASN A 304 43.37 -15.42 -7.80
CA ASN A 304 44.57 -15.06 -8.57
C ASN A 304 44.25 -14.34 -9.90
N LEU A 305 43.10 -13.70 -10.03
CA LEU A 305 42.73 -12.89 -11.22
C LEU A 305 43.01 -11.41 -10.97
N VAL A 306 43.28 -10.65 -12.04
CA VAL A 306 43.48 -9.19 -11.97
C VAL A 306 42.16 -8.40 -11.83
N ILE A 307 41.04 -9.10 -11.64
CA ILE A 307 39.71 -8.54 -11.42
C ILE A 307 39.68 -7.88 -10.04
N SER A 308 39.52 -6.55 -10.01
CA SER A 308 39.72 -5.76 -8.78
C SER A 308 38.49 -4.99 -8.31
N THR A 309 37.49 -4.82 -9.19
CA THR A 309 36.25 -4.09 -8.88
C THR A 309 35.02 -4.95 -9.15
N PHE A 310 33.87 -4.56 -8.58
CA PHE A 310 32.60 -5.26 -8.84
C PHE A 310 32.19 -5.14 -10.31
N GLU A 311 32.48 -4.01 -10.94
CA GLU A 311 32.28 -3.77 -12.37
C GLU A 311 33.10 -4.73 -13.24
N ASP A 312 34.33 -5.05 -12.82
CA ASP A 312 35.17 -6.04 -13.50
C ASP A 312 34.61 -7.46 -13.37
N VAL A 313 34.04 -7.81 -12.21
CA VAL A 313 33.36 -9.10 -11.99
C VAL A 313 32.15 -9.21 -12.91
N LEU A 314 31.32 -8.16 -12.96
CA LEU A 314 30.17 -8.10 -13.87
C LEU A 314 30.60 -8.22 -15.33
N TRP A 315 31.56 -7.41 -15.77
CA TRP A 315 32.08 -7.44 -17.14
C TRP A 315 32.63 -8.82 -17.50
N ALA A 316 33.43 -9.44 -16.63
CA ALA A 316 33.95 -10.78 -16.84
C ALA A 316 32.82 -11.81 -16.96
N SER A 317 31.76 -11.67 -16.16
CA SER A 317 30.59 -12.54 -16.26
C SER A 317 29.87 -12.41 -17.61
N PHE A 318 29.79 -11.20 -18.18
CA PHE A 318 29.24 -10.99 -19.52
C PHE A 318 30.12 -11.61 -20.61
N VAL A 319 31.45 -11.44 -20.53
CA VAL A 319 32.41 -12.03 -21.47
C VAL A 319 32.32 -13.56 -21.49
N ILE A 320 32.18 -14.18 -20.32
CA ILE A 320 32.12 -15.64 -20.18
C ILE A 320 30.75 -16.19 -20.62
N SER A 321 29.69 -15.39 -20.49
CA SER A 321 28.31 -15.84 -20.72
C SER A 321 27.86 -15.75 -22.17
N ASP A 322 28.79 -15.81 -23.14
CA ASP A 322 28.69 -15.49 -24.60
C ASP A 322 27.58 -16.22 -25.41
N SER A 323 26.58 -16.80 -24.75
CA SER A 323 25.42 -17.49 -25.31
C SER A 323 24.18 -17.51 -24.41
N LYS A 324 24.18 -16.88 -23.22
CA LYS A 324 23.03 -16.93 -22.30
C LYS A 324 22.17 -15.69 -22.43
N GLU A 325 20.90 -15.91 -22.76
CA GLU A 325 19.84 -14.90 -22.73
C GLU A 325 19.53 -14.40 -21.31
N THR A 326 20.19 -14.91 -20.27
CA THR A 326 19.99 -14.48 -18.87
C THR A 326 21.26 -14.63 -18.05
N ILE A 327 21.57 -13.59 -17.27
CA ILE A 327 22.52 -13.64 -16.16
C ILE A 327 21.71 -13.57 -14.87
N ASP A 328 21.85 -14.59 -14.02
CA ASP A 328 21.09 -14.68 -12.77
C ASP A 328 21.58 -13.66 -11.75
N PHE A 329 20.73 -12.67 -11.48
CA PHE A 329 20.94 -11.63 -10.45
C PHE A 329 21.33 -12.23 -9.10
N ASN A 330 20.72 -13.35 -8.69
CA ASN A 330 20.93 -13.96 -7.37
C ASN A 330 22.36 -14.43 -7.12
N LYS A 331 23.14 -14.67 -8.17
CA LYS A 331 24.55 -15.04 -8.05
C LYS A 331 25.43 -13.92 -7.50
N PHE A 332 24.96 -12.67 -7.55
CA PHE A 332 25.72 -11.49 -7.13
C PHE A 332 25.23 -10.88 -5.81
N ILE A 333 24.04 -11.26 -5.30
CA ILE A 333 23.34 -10.54 -4.23
C ILE A 333 24.02 -10.68 -2.86
N PHE A 334 24.58 -11.85 -2.54
CA PHE A 334 24.87 -12.22 -1.15
C PHE A 334 25.90 -11.33 -0.44
N ASP A 335 26.75 -10.60 -1.17
CA ASP A 335 27.87 -9.84 -0.57
C ASP A 335 27.83 -8.32 -0.78
N ILE A 336 26.86 -7.78 -1.54
CA ILE A 336 26.88 -6.34 -1.88
C ILE A 336 26.19 -5.53 -0.77
N LYS A 337 26.94 -4.68 -0.06
CA LYS A 337 26.38 -3.77 0.97
C LYS A 337 25.88 -2.44 0.41
N GLN A 338 26.47 -1.96 -0.68
CA GLN A 338 26.19 -0.63 -1.23
C GLN A 338 25.00 -0.63 -2.21
N ASN A 339 24.00 0.21 -1.97
CA ASN A 339 22.80 0.32 -2.81
C ASN A 339 23.11 0.72 -4.26
N ARG A 340 24.12 1.58 -4.46
CA ARG A 340 24.59 1.99 -5.80
C ARG A 340 25.06 0.80 -6.64
N ILE A 341 25.88 -0.09 -6.07
CA ILE A 341 26.39 -1.27 -6.78
C ILE A 341 25.25 -2.27 -6.99
N LYS A 342 24.36 -2.46 -6.01
CA LYS A 342 23.17 -3.31 -6.18
C LYS A 342 22.29 -2.84 -7.34
N LEU A 343 22.08 -1.53 -7.45
CA LEU A 343 21.30 -0.93 -8.53
C LEU A 343 21.96 -1.18 -9.90
N LEU A 344 23.27 -0.94 -9.99
CA LEU A 344 24.04 -1.22 -11.20
C LEU A 344 23.88 -2.68 -11.64
N VAL A 345 24.06 -3.62 -10.71
CA VAL A 345 23.90 -5.06 -10.97
C VAL A 345 22.48 -5.34 -11.44
N ALA A 346 21.45 -4.89 -10.71
CA ALA A 346 20.05 -5.15 -11.03
C ALA A 346 19.69 -4.67 -12.44
N ILE A 347 20.12 -3.46 -12.81
CA ILE A 347 19.89 -2.91 -14.16
C ILE A 347 20.62 -3.74 -15.22
N LEU A 348 21.91 -4.03 -15.02
CA LEU A 348 22.71 -4.75 -16.03
C LEU A 348 22.32 -6.23 -16.16
N THR A 349 21.78 -6.85 -15.11
CA THR A 349 21.18 -8.20 -15.18
C THR A 349 19.71 -8.18 -15.58
N LYS A 350 19.16 -7.00 -15.94
CA LYS A 350 17.77 -6.79 -16.37
C LYS A 350 16.71 -7.18 -15.34
N ASN A 351 17.06 -7.17 -14.06
CA ASN A 351 16.11 -7.31 -12.96
C ASN A 351 15.54 -5.92 -12.61
N TYR A 352 14.70 -5.39 -13.50
CA TYR A 352 14.19 -4.02 -13.41
C TYR A 352 13.29 -3.81 -12.18
N ASP A 353 12.56 -4.84 -11.76
CA ASP A 353 11.67 -4.82 -10.59
C ASP A 353 12.46 -4.51 -9.32
N GLU A 354 13.56 -5.25 -9.13
CA GLU A 354 14.44 -5.04 -8.00
C GLU A 354 15.17 -3.70 -8.11
N ALA A 355 15.54 -3.27 -9.33
CA ALA A 355 16.14 -1.95 -9.54
C ALA A 355 15.20 -0.80 -9.09
N VAL A 356 13.90 -0.88 -9.41
CA VAL A 356 12.89 0.09 -8.96
C VAL A 356 12.75 0.07 -7.42
N LYS A 357 12.73 -1.12 -6.80
CA LYS A 357 12.72 -1.25 -5.33
C LYS A 357 13.94 -0.63 -4.68
N ILE A 358 15.13 -0.86 -5.24
CA ILE A 358 16.38 -0.31 -4.72
C ILE A 358 16.41 1.21 -4.86
N LEU A 359 15.93 1.77 -5.97
CA LEU A 359 15.86 3.22 -6.19
C LEU A 359 14.93 3.91 -5.20
N ILE A 360 13.72 3.36 -5.01
CA ILE A 360 12.71 4.00 -4.17
C ILE A 360 13.03 3.81 -2.68
N ASN A 361 13.49 2.64 -2.27
CA ASN A 361 13.80 2.38 -0.85
C ASN A 361 15.25 2.78 -0.46
N GLY A 362 16.08 3.12 -1.44
CA GLY A 362 17.47 3.50 -1.25
C GLY A 362 17.67 4.98 -0.92
N GLU A 363 18.90 5.34 -0.59
CA GLU A 363 19.32 6.72 -0.30
C GLU A 363 19.72 7.46 -1.60
N PHE A 364 18.80 7.49 -2.58
CA PHE A 364 19.00 8.22 -3.84
C PHE A 364 18.25 9.56 -3.84
N SER A 365 18.69 10.51 -4.66
CA SER A 365 17.98 11.78 -4.81
C SER A 365 16.60 11.55 -5.45
N SER A 366 15.66 12.45 -5.19
CA SER A 366 14.31 12.29 -5.75
C SER A 366 14.30 12.46 -7.26
N LEU A 367 15.23 13.27 -7.78
CA LEU A 367 15.46 13.45 -9.20
C LEU A 367 15.90 12.15 -9.86
N ASP A 368 16.96 11.51 -9.34
CA ASP A 368 17.49 10.29 -9.95
C ASP A 368 16.45 9.17 -9.87
N THR A 369 15.80 9.01 -8.71
CA THR A 369 14.73 8.03 -8.49
C THR A 369 13.58 8.22 -9.45
N PHE A 370 13.12 9.45 -9.69
CA PHE A 370 12.00 9.71 -10.60
C PHE A 370 12.33 9.31 -12.03
N TYR A 371 13.43 9.84 -12.58
CA TYR A 371 13.75 9.64 -14.01
C TYR A 371 14.20 8.21 -14.31
N LEU A 372 15.02 7.58 -13.46
CA LEU A 372 15.44 6.19 -13.66
C LEU A 372 14.27 5.23 -13.51
N SER A 373 13.46 5.35 -12.44
CA SER A 373 12.32 4.43 -12.24
C SER A 373 11.31 4.56 -13.37
N ARG A 374 11.10 5.77 -13.91
CA ARG A 374 10.24 5.99 -15.08
C ARG A 374 10.69 5.19 -16.30
N GLU A 375 11.98 5.20 -16.62
CA GLU A 375 12.50 4.46 -17.78
C GLU A 375 12.58 2.94 -17.52
N LEU A 376 12.82 2.53 -16.28
CA LEU A 376 12.78 1.11 -15.89
C LEU A 376 11.37 0.53 -16.02
N LEU A 377 10.33 1.26 -15.61
CA LEU A 377 8.94 0.79 -15.68
C LEU A 377 8.38 0.74 -17.11
N LYS A 378 9.00 1.40 -18.09
CA LYS A 378 8.69 1.15 -19.50
C LYS A 378 9.12 -0.26 -19.95
N LYS A 379 9.99 -0.92 -19.18
CA LYS A 379 10.53 -2.25 -19.46
C LYS A 379 9.97 -3.34 -18.54
N SER A 380 9.34 -2.97 -17.42
CA SER A 380 8.66 -3.89 -16.51
C SER A 380 7.44 -3.27 -15.84
N GLU A 381 6.35 -4.02 -15.74
CA GLU A 381 5.04 -3.54 -15.26
C GLU A 381 4.70 -3.97 -13.82
N THR A 382 5.60 -4.59 -13.07
CA THR A 382 5.25 -5.20 -11.77
C THR A 382 5.26 -4.22 -10.59
N GLU A 383 6.23 -3.30 -10.53
CA GLU A 383 6.43 -2.39 -9.39
C GLU A 383 5.81 -1.00 -9.60
N VAL A 384 4.76 -0.92 -10.42
CA VAL A 384 4.10 0.33 -10.81
C VAL A 384 3.50 1.06 -9.60
N ASN A 385 2.85 0.33 -8.68
CA ASN A 385 2.23 0.93 -7.50
C ASN A 385 3.23 1.62 -6.56
N LEU A 386 4.44 1.05 -6.43
CA LEU A 386 5.51 1.62 -5.60
C LEU A 386 5.97 2.96 -6.19
N PHE A 387 6.20 3.01 -7.51
CA PHE A 387 6.60 4.22 -8.21
C PHE A 387 5.49 5.26 -8.27
N LEU A 388 4.24 4.87 -8.53
CA LEU A 388 3.12 5.81 -8.53
C LEU A 388 2.94 6.48 -7.18
N ASN A 389 3.10 5.75 -6.07
CA ASN A 389 3.11 6.36 -4.74
C ASN A 389 4.18 7.44 -4.62
N PHE A 390 5.40 7.14 -5.04
CA PHE A 390 6.51 8.10 -5.03
C PHE A 390 6.26 9.31 -5.94
N ALA A 391 5.78 9.08 -7.17
CA ALA A 391 5.47 10.14 -8.13
C ALA A 391 4.34 11.06 -7.66
N PHE A 392 3.30 10.50 -7.02
CA PHE A 392 2.19 11.26 -6.46
C PHE A 392 2.60 12.06 -5.22
N LEU A 393 3.57 11.55 -4.44
CA LEU A 393 4.21 12.34 -3.37
C LEU A 393 4.99 13.54 -3.91
N ILE A 394 5.70 13.38 -5.03
CA ILE A 394 6.33 14.51 -5.73
C ILE A 394 5.26 15.48 -6.22
N CYS A 395 4.20 14.96 -6.84
CA CYS A 395 3.08 15.75 -7.37
C CYS A 395 2.41 16.62 -6.28
N GLN A 396 2.22 16.08 -5.07
CA GLN A 396 1.66 16.83 -3.95
C GLN A 396 2.53 18.01 -3.53
N LYS A 397 3.86 17.91 -3.71
CA LYS A 397 4.82 18.99 -3.43
C LYS A 397 4.98 19.98 -4.59
N CYS A 398 4.34 19.75 -5.74
CA CYS A 398 4.39 20.66 -6.87
C CYS A 398 3.67 21.99 -6.55
N SER A 399 4.21 23.07 -7.11
CA SER A 399 3.83 24.44 -6.79
C SER A 399 2.51 24.88 -7.46
N THR A 400 2.19 24.32 -8.63
CA THR A 400 1.05 24.75 -9.46
C THR A 400 0.24 23.55 -9.98
N GLU A 401 -1.05 23.77 -10.23
CA GLU A 401 -1.93 22.77 -10.85
C GLU A 401 -1.43 22.33 -12.23
N GLU A 402 -0.86 23.24 -13.01
CA GLU A 402 -0.31 22.93 -14.32
C GLU A 402 0.90 21.98 -14.23
N SER A 403 1.80 22.18 -13.26
CA SER A 403 2.92 21.27 -13.01
C SER A 403 2.43 19.88 -12.59
N LYS A 404 1.41 19.81 -11.74
CA LYS A 404 0.76 18.55 -11.35
C LYS A 404 0.18 17.82 -12.56
N LEU A 405 -0.55 18.53 -13.42
CA LEU A 405 -1.11 17.99 -14.66
C LEU A 405 -0.02 17.46 -15.60
N ARG A 406 1.07 18.21 -15.80
CA ARG A 406 2.21 17.75 -16.62
C ARG A 406 2.84 16.49 -16.05
N LEU A 407 2.99 16.40 -14.73
CA LEU A 407 3.54 15.22 -14.06
C LEU A 407 2.61 14.01 -14.27
N VAL A 408 1.31 14.14 -14.00
CA VAL A 408 0.34 13.07 -14.24
C VAL A 408 0.33 12.64 -15.71
N ASN A 409 0.38 13.59 -16.65
CA ASN A 409 0.47 13.29 -18.08
C ASN A 409 1.75 12.51 -18.44
N SER A 410 2.87 12.77 -17.77
CA SER A 410 4.12 12.04 -17.99
C SER A 410 4.06 10.57 -17.55
N LEU A 411 3.07 10.20 -16.73
CA LEU A 411 2.85 8.84 -16.23
C LEU A 411 1.92 8.01 -17.12
N LYS A 412 1.34 8.57 -18.20
CA LYS A 412 0.35 7.90 -19.07
C LYS A 412 0.85 6.64 -19.78
N PHE A 413 2.15 6.37 -19.78
CA PHE A 413 2.70 5.09 -20.27
C PHE A 413 2.38 3.92 -19.32
N LEU A 414 1.95 4.20 -18.08
CA LEU A 414 1.51 3.24 -17.08
C LEU A 414 0.00 3.00 -17.18
N ASN A 415 -0.48 1.99 -16.47
CA ASN A 415 -1.91 1.65 -16.43
C ASN A 415 -2.75 2.83 -15.89
N TYR A 416 -3.63 3.38 -16.73
CA TYR A 416 -4.45 4.53 -16.38
C TYR A 416 -5.35 4.28 -15.15
N LYS A 417 -5.79 3.04 -14.93
CA LYS A 417 -6.64 2.70 -13.77
C LYS A 417 -5.90 2.89 -12.46
N GLU A 418 -4.62 2.51 -12.41
CA GLU A 418 -3.79 2.70 -11.22
C GLU A 418 -3.52 4.19 -10.97
N ILE A 419 -3.34 4.97 -12.04
CA ILE A 419 -3.23 6.43 -11.94
C ILE A 419 -4.52 7.04 -11.37
N CYS A 420 -5.71 6.62 -11.86
CA CYS A 420 -7.00 7.06 -11.34
C CYS A 420 -7.15 6.75 -9.84
N LEU A 421 -6.77 5.54 -9.40
CA LEU A 421 -6.79 5.16 -7.98
C LEU A 421 -5.89 6.07 -7.13
N LYS A 422 -4.72 6.45 -7.65
CA LYS A 422 -3.78 7.32 -6.94
C LYS A 422 -4.25 8.78 -6.90
N ILE A 423 -4.94 9.26 -7.94
CA ILE A 423 -5.59 10.58 -7.90
C ILE A 423 -6.60 10.65 -6.75
N ILE A 424 -7.39 9.58 -6.56
CA ILE A 424 -8.35 9.48 -5.47
C ILE A 424 -7.64 9.39 -4.12
N GLU A 425 -6.63 8.51 -3.98
CA GLU A 425 -5.90 8.30 -2.71
C GLU A 425 -5.21 9.58 -2.20
N PHE A 426 -4.70 10.41 -3.11
CA PHE A 426 -4.01 11.66 -2.79
C PHE A 426 -4.92 12.90 -2.85
N GLU A 427 -6.23 12.72 -3.03
CA GLU A 427 -7.24 13.79 -3.16
C GLU A 427 -6.93 14.87 -4.21
N MET A 428 -6.20 14.55 -5.28
CA MET A 428 -5.78 15.50 -6.33
C MET A 428 -6.85 15.73 -7.41
N LEU A 429 -8.08 16.01 -6.98
CA LEU A 429 -9.25 16.14 -7.87
C LEU A 429 -9.17 17.37 -8.80
N GLU A 430 -8.42 18.41 -8.40
CA GLU A 430 -8.14 19.61 -9.20
C GLU A 430 -7.60 19.31 -10.61
N VAL A 431 -6.75 18.28 -10.72
CA VAL A 431 -6.10 17.89 -11.98
C VAL A 431 -7.09 17.25 -12.96
N VAL A 432 -8.18 16.66 -12.44
CA VAL A 432 -9.13 15.86 -13.24
C VAL A 432 -9.88 16.70 -14.27
N SER A 433 -10.10 17.99 -13.98
CA SER A 433 -10.76 18.94 -14.89
C SER A 433 -10.09 19.03 -16.27
N ASN A 434 -8.77 18.82 -16.32
CA ASN A 434 -7.95 18.97 -17.52
C ASN A 434 -7.43 17.63 -18.07
N LEU A 435 -7.89 16.50 -17.52
CA LEU A 435 -7.57 15.16 -18.02
C LEU A 435 -8.60 14.70 -19.08
N PRO A 436 -8.26 13.71 -19.93
CA PRO A 436 -9.21 13.12 -20.87
C PRO A 436 -10.44 12.54 -20.15
N ASP A 437 -11.60 12.57 -20.82
CA ASP A 437 -12.88 12.12 -20.25
C ASP A 437 -12.84 10.68 -19.71
N GLU A 438 -12.05 9.79 -20.34
CA GLU A 438 -11.82 8.41 -19.88
C GLU A 438 -11.34 8.34 -18.42
N PHE A 439 -10.44 9.25 -18.00
CA PHE A 439 -9.98 9.31 -16.61
C PHE A 439 -11.09 9.76 -15.68
N LYS A 440 -11.88 10.76 -16.12
CA LYS A 440 -13.00 11.31 -15.33
C LYS A 440 -14.07 10.24 -15.10
N GLU A 441 -14.45 9.50 -16.14
CA GLU A 441 -15.44 8.41 -16.04
C GLU A 441 -15.00 7.30 -15.08
N GLU A 442 -13.75 6.84 -15.18
CA GLU A 442 -13.25 5.77 -14.30
C GLU A 442 -13.12 6.24 -12.85
N ILE A 443 -12.72 7.49 -12.61
CA ILE A 443 -12.71 8.09 -11.26
C ILE A 443 -14.13 8.17 -10.69
N ILE A 444 -15.11 8.65 -11.47
CA ILE A 444 -16.52 8.71 -11.04
C ILE A 444 -17.02 7.31 -10.69
N LYS A 445 -16.77 6.32 -11.55
CA LYS A 445 -17.17 4.93 -11.33
C LYS A 445 -16.55 4.36 -10.05
N THR A 446 -15.26 4.64 -9.80
CA THR A 446 -14.55 4.17 -8.60
C THR A 446 -15.06 4.84 -7.33
N LEU A 447 -15.36 6.15 -7.38
CA LEU A 447 -15.93 6.89 -6.26
C LEU A 447 -17.37 6.45 -5.93
N ARG A 448 -18.19 6.18 -6.96
CA ARG A 448 -19.54 5.61 -6.78
C ARG A 448 -19.48 4.23 -6.11
N ASN A 449 -18.58 3.36 -6.57
CA ASN A 449 -18.41 2.02 -5.99
C ASN A 449 -17.88 2.05 -4.54
N SER A 450 -17.09 3.06 -4.17
CA SER A 450 -16.56 3.23 -2.82
C SER A 450 -17.47 4.04 -1.89
N ASN A 451 -18.61 4.52 -2.39
CA ASN A 451 -19.59 5.32 -1.66
C ASN A 451 -19.01 6.61 -1.02
N ASN A 452 -17.94 7.17 -1.60
CA ASN A 452 -17.24 8.36 -1.10
C ASN A 452 -17.89 9.66 -1.61
N ARG A 453 -19.07 10.00 -1.08
CA ARG A 453 -19.88 11.16 -1.51
C ARG A 453 -19.15 12.51 -1.43
N ASN A 454 -18.35 12.74 -0.39
CA ASN A 454 -17.60 14.00 -0.23
C ASN A 454 -16.63 14.26 -1.39
N LEU A 455 -15.86 13.24 -1.79
CA LEU A 455 -14.92 13.36 -2.90
C LEU A 455 -15.64 13.44 -4.25
N LEU A 456 -16.77 12.74 -4.40
CA LEU A 456 -17.62 12.81 -5.58
C LEU A 456 -18.18 14.23 -5.78
N LEU A 457 -18.69 14.85 -4.71
CA LEU A 457 -19.17 16.24 -4.73
C LEU A 457 -18.04 17.23 -5.04
N LYS A 458 -16.86 17.09 -4.43
CA LYS A 458 -15.67 17.89 -4.76
C LYS A 458 -15.28 17.75 -6.23
N LEU A 459 -15.30 16.53 -6.77
CA LEU A 459 -14.99 16.28 -8.18
C LEU A 459 -15.98 16.98 -9.11
N HIS A 460 -17.29 16.79 -8.88
CA HIS A 460 -18.29 17.43 -9.74
C HIS A 460 -18.28 18.95 -9.60
N PHE A 461 -17.99 19.48 -8.41
CA PHE A 461 -17.76 20.90 -8.19
C PHE A 461 -16.58 21.43 -9.03
N VAL A 462 -15.42 20.77 -8.99
CA VAL A 462 -14.24 21.13 -9.79
C VAL A 462 -14.52 21.04 -11.29
N THR A 463 -15.26 20.02 -11.73
CA THR A 463 -15.62 19.83 -13.14
C THR A 463 -16.84 20.65 -13.61
N SER A 464 -17.46 21.43 -12.72
CA SER A 464 -18.65 22.25 -12.99
C SER A 464 -19.86 21.49 -13.54
N ASP A 465 -20.01 20.21 -13.22
CA ASP A 465 -21.13 19.37 -13.69
C ASP A 465 -22.38 19.58 -12.84
N THR A 466 -23.20 20.57 -13.21
CA THR A 466 -24.35 21.02 -12.40
C THR A 466 -25.47 20.00 -12.29
N ALA A 467 -25.63 19.10 -13.25
CA ALA A 467 -26.69 18.08 -13.23
C ALA A 467 -26.40 17.03 -12.15
N GLU A 468 -25.19 16.50 -12.11
CA GLU A 468 -24.81 15.46 -11.15
C GLU A 468 -24.67 16.01 -9.71
N ILE A 469 -24.18 17.25 -9.57
CA ILE A 469 -24.16 17.94 -8.27
C ILE A 469 -25.58 18.06 -7.73
N SER A 470 -26.55 18.35 -8.59
CA SER A 470 -27.95 18.51 -8.18
C SER A 470 -28.50 17.20 -7.60
N VAL A 471 -28.28 16.07 -8.27
CA VAL A 471 -28.72 14.74 -7.79
C VAL A 471 -28.06 14.39 -6.45
N LEU A 472 -26.74 14.59 -6.33
CA LEU A 472 -26.02 14.29 -5.08
C LEU A 472 -26.44 15.20 -3.92
N LEU A 473 -26.76 16.46 -4.23
CA LEU A 473 -27.28 17.40 -3.24
C LEU A 473 -28.71 17.04 -2.81
N GLU A 474 -29.56 16.55 -3.72
CA GLU A 474 -30.89 16.05 -3.37
C GLU A 474 -30.83 14.92 -2.35
N ASP A 475 -29.96 13.93 -2.58
CA ASP A 475 -29.75 12.80 -1.66
C ASP A 475 -29.22 13.28 -0.30
N ALA A 476 -28.23 14.18 -0.30
CA ALA A 476 -27.67 14.74 0.93
C ALA A 476 -28.69 15.55 1.73
N LEU A 477 -29.56 16.31 1.06
CA LEU A 477 -30.64 17.07 1.69
C LEU A 477 -31.71 16.13 2.26
N ASN A 478 -32.09 15.07 1.54
CA ASN A 478 -33.02 14.05 2.04
C ASN A 478 -32.51 13.39 3.32
N GLU A 479 -31.25 12.97 3.34
CA GLU A 479 -30.62 12.37 4.51
C GLU A 479 -30.54 13.35 5.69
N GLU A 480 -30.14 14.60 5.44
CA GLU A 480 -30.04 15.60 6.51
C GLU A 480 -31.42 15.98 7.07
N ILE A 481 -32.46 16.04 6.24
CA ILE A 481 -33.82 16.26 6.74
C ILE A 481 -34.26 15.08 7.61
N ASN A 482 -33.99 13.85 7.16
CA ASN A 482 -34.29 12.62 7.87
C ASN A 482 -33.40 12.35 9.10
N SER A 483 -32.27 13.06 9.26
CA SER A 483 -31.41 12.98 10.44
C SER A 483 -32.11 13.53 11.70
N GLU A 484 -31.69 13.06 12.89
CA GLU A 484 -32.10 13.68 14.16
C GLU A 484 -31.26 14.92 14.52
N ASN A 485 -30.26 15.27 13.71
CA ASN A 485 -29.41 16.43 13.96
C ASN A 485 -30.25 17.72 13.90
N ASN A 486 -30.09 18.56 14.91
CA ASN A 486 -30.69 19.89 14.98
C ASN A 486 -29.65 20.93 14.55
N LEU A 487 -29.73 21.37 13.30
CA LEU A 487 -28.93 22.46 12.78
C LEU A 487 -29.43 23.79 13.36
N SER A 488 -28.52 24.70 13.71
CA SER A 488 -28.88 26.02 14.26
C SER A 488 -29.08 27.07 13.17
N LYS A 489 -28.31 26.95 12.09
CA LYS A 489 -28.37 27.79 10.89
C LYS A 489 -28.22 26.96 9.63
N LEU A 490 -28.65 27.51 8.49
CA LEU A 490 -28.45 26.85 7.19
C LEU A 490 -26.96 26.73 6.82
N GLU A 491 -26.13 27.67 7.28
CA GLU A 491 -24.67 27.68 7.11
C GLU A 491 -24.00 26.47 7.77
N ASP A 492 -24.63 25.86 8.77
CA ASP A 492 -24.10 24.68 9.47
C ASP A 492 -24.26 23.39 8.62
N PHE A 493 -24.93 23.47 7.47
CA PHE A 493 -25.10 22.34 6.57
C PHE A 493 -23.76 21.99 5.91
N ALA A 494 -23.36 20.71 6.01
CA ALA A 494 -22.06 20.23 5.54
C ALA A 494 -21.75 20.53 4.06
N TYR A 495 -22.79 20.74 3.24
CA TYR A 495 -22.65 21.03 1.82
C TYR A 495 -23.14 22.45 1.44
N PHE A 496 -23.10 23.39 2.39
CA PHE A 496 -23.53 24.78 2.17
C PHE A 496 -22.77 25.46 1.01
N ASP A 497 -21.46 25.21 0.86
CA ASP A 497 -20.67 25.76 -0.25
C ASP A 497 -21.19 25.29 -1.63
N VAL A 498 -21.57 24.01 -1.73
CA VAL A 498 -22.17 23.43 -2.95
C VAL A 498 -23.54 24.06 -3.24
N TYR A 499 -24.34 24.26 -2.20
CA TYR A 499 -25.61 24.98 -2.29
C TYR A 499 -25.43 26.41 -2.81
N THR A 500 -24.48 27.18 -2.26
CA THR A 500 -24.24 28.57 -2.70
C THR A 500 -23.77 28.63 -4.15
N PHE A 501 -22.91 27.69 -4.58
CA PHE A 501 -22.46 27.58 -5.97
C PHE A 501 -23.60 27.33 -6.95
N LEU A 502 -24.47 26.34 -6.68
CA LEU A 502 -25.63 26.06 -7.52
C LEU A 502 -26.64 27.22 -7.53
N ARG A 503 -26.80 27.91 -6.39
CA ARG A 503 -27.65 29.10 -6.29
C ARG A 503 -27.15 30.22 -7.20
N ASN A 504 -25.83 30.48 -7.20
CA ASN A 504 -25.23 31.52 -8.04
C ASN A 504 -25.35 31.22 -9.55
N LYS A 505 -25.53 29.94 -9.93
CA LYS A 505 -25.79 29.50 -11.31
C LYS A 505 -27.28 29.37 -11.65
N ASN A 506 -28.19 29.79 -10.77
CA ASN A 506 -29.66 29.66 -10.88
C ASN A 506 -30.21 28.22 -10.99
N CYS A 507 -29.37 27.17 -10.88
CA CYS A 507 -29.80 25.77 -11.04
C CYS A 507 -30.80 25.31 -9.96
N ILE A 508 -30.80 25.94 -8.79
CA ILE A 508 -31.72 25.61 -7.69
C ILE A 508 -33.15 26.06 -7.98
N GLU A 509 -33.31 27.21 -8.62
CA GLU A 509 -34.63 27.76 -8.95
C GLU A 509 -35.22 27.03 -10.17
N GLU A 510 -34.36 26.53 -11.05
CA GLU A 510 -34.73 25.69 -12.20
C GLU A 510 -35.09 24.24 -11.80
N ASN A 511 -34.47 23.68 -10.76
CA ASN A 511 -34.79 22.36 -10.25
C ASN A 511 -35.82 22.43 -9.09
N THR A 512 -37.08 22.19 -9.44
CA THR A 512 -38.22 22.20 -8.51
C THR A 512 -38.09 21.23 -7.33
N LYS A 513 -37.34 20.14 -7.47
CA LYS A 513 -37.15 19.15 -6.41
C LYS A 513 -36.15 19.64 -5.36
N LEU A 514 -35.03 20.21 -5.82
CA LEU A 514 -34.05 20.88 -4.95
C LEU A 514 -34.67 22.06 -4.19
N SER A 515 -35.47 22.90 -4.85
CA SER A 515 -36.11 24.05 -4.19
C SER A 515 -37.00 23.61 -3.03
N VAL A 516 -37.78 22.54 -3.23
CA VAL A 516 -38.65 21.95 -2.20
C VAL A 516 -37.84 21.45 -1.01
N LEU A 517 -36.75 20.69 -1.27
CA LEU A 517 -35.89 20.14 -0.22
C LEU A 517 -35.19 21.24 0.60
N ILE A 518 -34.73 22.31 -0.04
CA ILE A 518 -34.13 23.44 0.67
C ILE A 518 -35.16 24.15 1.55
N ASN A 519 -36.40 24.32 1.08
CA ASN A 519 -37.47 24.89 1.89
C ASN A 519 -37.84 23.98 3.07
N PHE A 520 -37.80 22.66 2.89
CA PHE A 520 -37.98 21.70 3.97
C PHE A 520 -36.87 21.75 5.02
N LEU A 521 -35.61 21.88 4.60
CA LEU A 521 -34.49 22.04 5.51
C LEU A 521 -34.62 23.34 6.33
N LYS A 522 -34.96 24.46 5.68
CA LYS A 522 -35.20 25.74 6.37
C LYS A 522 -36.32 25.63 7.41
N PHE A 523 -37.41 24.94 7.07
CA PHE A 523 -38.50 24.68 8.01
C PHE A 523 -38.06 23.82 9.20
N LYS A 524 -37.24 22.77 8.97
CA LYS A 524 -36.68 21.92 10.03
C LYS A 524 -35.86 22.74 11.06
N ILE A 525 -35.18 23.79 10.60
CA ILE A 525 -34.35 24.69 11.43
C ILE A 525 -35.21 25.71 12.19
N GLU A 526 -36.07 26.47 11.51
CA GLU A 526 -36.80 27.61 12.10
C GLU A 526 -38.04 27.20 12.94
N ARG A 527 -38.73 26.12 12.55
CA ARG A 527 -39.89 25.51 13.23
C ARG A 527 -40.96 26.50 13.76
N ASN A 528 -41.53 27.31 12.87
CA ASN A 528 -42.63 28.24 13.18
C ASN A 528 -43.70 28.26 12.07
N ILE A 529 -44.87 28.86 12.30
CA ILE A 529 -45.94 28.92 11.27
C ILE A 529 -45.52 29.68 10.01
N GLU A 530 -44.73 30.75 10.12
CA GLU A 530 -44.29 31.51 8.95
C GLU A 530 -43.40 30.69 8.01
N SER A 531 -42.44 29.94 8.56
CA SER A 531 -41.56 29.03 7.83
C SER A 531 -42.35 27.86 7.25
N LEU A 532 -43.37 27.33 7.96
CA LEU A 532 -44.30 26.34 7.42
C LEU A 532 -45.06 26.88 6.21
N GLY A 533 -45.55 28.13 6.27
CA GLY A 533 -46.24 28.79 5.16
C GLY A 533 -45.36 29.04 3.93
N ARG A 534 -44.02 29.11 4.11
CA ARG A 534 -43.04 29.23 3.03
C ARG A 534 -42.70 27.88 2.40
N THR A 535 -43.06 26.76 3.03
CA THR A 535 -42.84 25.44 2.43
C THR A 535 -43.75 25.19 1.24
N ASP A 536 -43.28 24.38 0.32
CA ASP A 536 -44.05 23.96 -0.86
C ASP A 536 -45.06 22.85 -0.57
N LEU A 537 -45.22 22.48 0.71
CA LEU A 537 -46.07 21.37 1.17
C LEU A 537 -47.55 21.57 0.79
N PHE A 538 -47.99 22.84 0.71
CA PHE A 538 -49.38 23.22 0.41
C PHE A 538 -49.63 23.57 -1.07
N LYS A 539 -48.61 23.45 -1.94
CA LYS A 539 -48.75 23.75 -3.37
C LYS A 539 -49.11 22.48 -4.14
N GLU A 540 -50.33 22.41 -4.66
CA GLU A 540 -50.83 21.23 -5.37
C GLU A 540 -49.98 20.85 -6.60
N THR A 541 -49.32 21.83 -7.24
CA THR A 541 -48.40 21.60 -8.37
C THR A 541 -47.21 20.70 -8.03
N ASN A 542 -46.86 20.58 -6.76
CA ASN A 542 -45.65 19.87 -6.31
C ASN A 542 -45.98 18.49 -5.72
N PHE A 543 -47.25 18.05 -5.71
CA PHE A 543 -47.66 16.82 -5.04
C PHE A 543 -47.05 15.54 -5.63
N ASN A 544 -46.75 15.52 -6.93
CA ASN A 544 -46.03 14.39 -7.54
C ASN A 544 -44.60 14.28 -7.01
N ILE A 545 -43.90 15.42 -6.90
CA ILE A 545 -42.54 15.48 -6.36
C ILE A 545 -42.55 15.10 -4.87
N LEU A 546 -43.51 15.60 -4.10
CA LEU A 546 -43.63 15.29 -2.66
C LEU A 546 -43.85 13.80 -2.38
N LYS A 547 -44.53 13.07 -3.29
CA LYS A 547 -44.72 11.62 -3.18
C LYS A 547 -43.45 10.82 -3.42
N GLU A 548 -42.51 11.36 -4.19
CA GLU A 548 -41.23 10.71 -4.51
C GLU A 548 -40.14 11.00 -3.46
N LEU A 549 -40.36 11.95 -2.54
CA LEU A 549 -39.39 12.34 -1.53
C LEU A 549 -39.57 11.54 -0.23
N ASP A 550 -38.53 10.81 0.17
CA ASP A 550 -38.51 10.01 1.41
C ASP A 550 -38.63 10.85 2.70
N CYS A 551 -38.32 12.14 2.64
CA CYS A 551 -38.36 13.03 3.82
C CYS A 551 -39.74 13.65 4.10
N THR A 552 -40.71 13.48 3.20
CA THR A 552 -42.02 14.14 3.27
C THR A 552 -42.80 13.77 4.53
N GLU A 553 -42.80 12.50 4.96
CA GLU A 553 -43.52 12.09 6.18
C GLU A 553 -42.98 12.78 7.42
N LYS A 554 -41.64 12.89 7.54
CA LYS A 554 -40.99 13.50 8.70
C LYS A 554 -41.30 14.99 8.79
N ILE A 555 -41.28 15.70 7.67
CA ILE A 555 -41.65 17.12 7.60
C ILE A 555 -43.10 17.32 7.99
N ILE A 556 -44.01 16.43 7.57
CA ILE A 556 -45.43 16.52 7.93
C ILE A 556 -45.64 16.31 9.44
N LEU A 557 -44.91 15.37 10.05
CA LEU A 557 -44.94 15.19 11.50
C LEU A 557 -44.41 16.42 12.25
N LEU A 558 -43.32 17.03 11.79
CA LEU A 558 -42.80 18.29 12.33
C LEU A 558 -43.79 19.45 12.17
N ALA A 559 -44.45 19.54 11.02
CA ALA A 559 -45.50 20.53 10.76
C ALA A 559 -46.67 20.37 11.74
N CYS A 560 -47.07 19.13 12.06
CA CYS A 560 -48.12 18.88 13.04
C CYS A 560 -47.74 19.37 14.44
N GLU A 561 -46.47 19.23 14.84
CA GLU A 561 -46.00 19.73 16.14
C GLU A 561 -46.01 21.27 16.22
N VAL A 562 -45.65 21.95 15.15
CA VAL A 562 -45.72 23.42 15.06
C VAL A 562 -47.17 23.91 15.12
N VAL A 563 -48.06 23.30 14.33
CA VAL A 563 -49.49 23.67 14.31
C VAL A 563 -50.18 23.41 15.64
N LEU A 564 -49.78 22.36 16.37
CA LEU A 564 -50.24 22.11 17.74
C LEU A 564 -49.79 23.19 18.72
N LYS A 565 -48.52 23.60 18.66
CA LYS A 565 -47.97 24.63 19.56
C LYS A 565 -48.62 25.99 19.35
N GLU A 566 -48.88 26.37 18.10
CA GLU A 566 -49.43 27.67 17.75
C GLU A 566 -50.97 27.67 17.59
N ASN A 567 -51.61 26.51 17.75
CA ASN A 567 -53.06 26.32 17.78
C ASN A 567 -53.82 26.86 16.54
N SER A 568 -53.22 26.71 15.35
CA SER A 568 -53.77 27.25 14.11
C SER A 568 -54.72 26.27 13.39
N GLN A 569 -56.04 26.51 13.50
CA GLN A 569 -57.08 25.73 12.82
C GLN A 569 -56.94 25.67 11.28
N LEU A 570 -56.49 26.74 10.63
CA LEU A 570 -56.44 26.81 9.17
C LEU A 570 -55.39 25.85 8.59
N PHE A 571 -54.20 25.82 9.17
CA PHE A 571 -53.15 24.88 8.80
C PHE A 571 -53.44 23.44 9.22
N ALA A 572 -54.16 23.23 10.34
CA ALA A 572 -54.59 21.90 10.76
C ALA A 572 -55.51 21.23 9.73
N LYS A 573 -56.51 21.96 9.20
CA LYS A 573 -57.40 21.46 8.13
C LYS A 573 -56.62 21.11 6.86
N LYS A 574 -55.71 21.99 6.44
CA LYS A 574 -54.89 21.77 5.23
C LYS A 574 -53.93 20.58 5.38
N LEU A 575 -53.31 20.38 6.55
CA LEU A 575 -52.41 19.24 6.79
C LEU A 575 -53.14 17.90 6.72
N VAL A 576 -54.36 17.80 7.25
CA VAL A 576 -55.18 16.58 7.16
C VAL A 576 -55.57 16.27 5.71
N GLU A 577 -55.95 17.30 4.95
CA GLU A 577 -56.28 17.16 3.53
C GLU A 577 -55.06 16.72 2.71
N ILE A 578 -53.88 17.27 3.00
CA ILE A 578 -52.63 16.90 2.31
C ILE A 578 -52.17 15.50 2.71
N ALA A 579 -52.29 15.13 3.99
CA ALA A 579 -51.90 13.81 4.47
C ALA A 579 -52.72 12.68 3.84
N THR A 580 -53.98 12.96 3.52
CA THR A 580 -54.87 12.04 2.79
C THR A 580 -54.56 12.03 1.28
N LYS A 581 -54.24 13.16 0.66
CA LYS A 581 -53.87 13.25 -0.77
C LYS A 581 -52.48 12.66 -1.10
N LEU A 582 -51.53 12.69 -0.17
CA LEU A 582 -50.14 12.23 -0.36
C LEU A 582 -49.94 10.72 -0.13
N ASN A 583 -50.96 9.95 0.27
CA ASN A 583 -50.86 8.51 0.59
C ASN A 583 -49.72 8.17 1.59
N ILE A 584 -49.58 9.00 2.61
CA ILE A 584 -48.65 8.79 3.72
C ILE A 584 -48.98 7.48 4.46
N SER A 585 -47.99 6.84 5.09
CA SER A 585 -48.18 5.64 5.89
C SER A 585 -49.35 5.75 6.88
N ASN A 586 -50.14 4.67 7.01
CA ASN A 586 -51.30 4.60 7.90
C ASN A 586 -50.97 4.99 9.35
N TYR A 587 -49.74 4.68 9.80
CA TYR A 587 -49.25 5.06 11.13
C TYR A 587 -49.16 6.58 11.28
N SER A 588 -48.47 7.25 10.35
CA SER A 588 -48.31 8.70 10.35
C SER A 588 -49.67 9.41 10.21
N GLN A 589 -50.57 8.93 9.35
CA GLN A 589 -51.94 9.47 9.22
C GLN A 589 -52.74 9.39 10.53
N GLN A 590 -52.71 8.25 11.22
CA GLN A 590 -53.37 8.10 12.53
C GLN A 590 -52.77 9.04 13.58
N LEU A 591 -51.45 9.22 13.55
CA LEU A 591 -50.75 10.09 14.48
C LEU A 591 -51.11 11.57 14.27
N ILE A 592 -51.18 12.00 13.01
CA ILE A 592 -51.62 13.34 12.58
C ILE A 592 -53.05 13.60 13.04
N LEU A 593 -53.98 12.67 12.76
CA LEU A 593 -55.38 12.78 13.19
C LEU A 593 -55.49 12.85 14.71
N LYS A 594 -54.84 11.93 15.44
CA LYS A 594 -54.86 11.92 16.91
C LYS A 594 -54.31 13.20 17.52
N ARG A 595 -53.28 13.79 16.91
CA ARG A 595 -52.62 15.02 17.37
C ARG A 595 -53.45 16.26 17.04
N LEU A 596 -53.94 16.40 15.81
CA LEU A 596 -54.63 17.61 15.35
C LEU A 596 -56.12 17.68 15.71
N VAL A 597 -56.75 16.59 16.18
CA VAL A 597 -58.15 16.59 16.68
C VAL A 597 -58.36 17.59 17.82
N TYR A 598 -57.32 17.94 18.59
CA TYR A 598 -57.42 18.93 19.67
C TYR A 598 -57.35 20.38 19.19
N VAL A 599 -56.97 20.61 17.93
CA VAL A 599 -56.82 21.93 17.30
C VAL A 599 -57.96 22.20 16.30
N LEU A 600 -58.46 21.15 15.64
CA LEU A 600 -59.62 21.19 14.74
C LEU A 600 -60.91 21.45 15.51
#